data_AF-A0A3L7SGQ7-F1
#
_entry.id   AF-A0A3L7SGQ7-F1
#
_cell.length_a   1.000
_cell.length_b   1.000
_cell.length_c   1.000
_cell.angle_alpha   90.00
_cell.angle_beta   90.00
_cell.angle_gamma   90.00
#
_symmetry.space_group_name_H-M   'P 1'
#
loop_
_entity.id
_entity.type
_entity.pdbx_description
1 polymer ?
#
loop_
_entity_poly.entity_id
_entity_poly.type
_entity_poly.pdbx_seq_one_letter_code
_entity_poly.pdbx_strand_id
1 'polypeptide(L)'
;MPALVPEDDGLILGIDGGGTKTVALLAKRNTPDVILGEGISGPSNQRAVGPRMAMNHLDLAVQAAFDAAGLERQTVEAACLGLAGADRQSDRSVVEDWSQGTRLAFKVQVVNDAIPLLHVGNAPGYGIALIAGTGSLAW
;
A
#
# COMPACT_ATOMS: atom_id res chain seq x y z
N MET A 1 -2.37 28.80 24.91
CA MET A 1 -1.72 28.45 23.65
C MET A 1 -1.30 26.99 23.78
N PRO A 2 -2.05 26.00 23.27
CA PRO A 2 -1.52 24.64 23.27
C PRO A 2 -0.39 24.60 22.24
N ALA A 3 0.75 24.02 22.63
CA ALA A 3 1.87 23.78 21.74
C ALA A 3 1.39 22.94 20.55
N LEU A 4 1.79 23.33 19.34
CA LEU A 4 1.67 22.50 18.15
C LEU A 4 2.31 21.15 18.48
N VAL A 5 1.48 20.12 18.65
CA VAL A 5 1.94 18.74 18.69
C VAL A 5 2.71 18.56 17.38
N PRO A 6 3.96 18.07 17.38
CA PRO A 6 4.66 17.77 16.13
C PRO A 6 3.73 16.87 15.33
N GLU A 7 3.27 17.35 14.17
CA GLU A 7 2.38 16.59 13.32
C GLU A 7 3.16 15.35 12.89
N ASP A 8 2.74 14.21 13.41
CA ASP A 8 3.37 12.92 13.19
C ASP A 8 3.34 12.60 11.69
N ASP A 9 4.49 12.86 11.05
CA ASP A 9 4.83 12.78 9.61
C ASP A 9 4.91 11.33 9.09
N GLY A 10 4.18 10.41 9.72
CA GLY A 10 4.17 9.00 9.37
C GLY A 10 3.86 8.77 7.89
N LEU A 11 4.65 7.92 7.23
CA LEU A 11 4.39 7.53 5.85
C LEU A 11 3.28 6.50 5.79
N ILE A 12 2.52 6.51 4.71
CA ILE A 12 1.47 5.54 4.41
C ILE A 12 1.56 5.10 2.97
N LEU A 13 1.09 3.88 2.70
CA LEU A 13 1.23 3.24 1.40
C LEU A 13 -0.09 2.61 0.93
N GLY A 14 -0.51 2.93 -0.29
CA GLY A 14 -1.58 2.23 -1.00
C GLY A 14 -1.01 1.40 -2.14
N ILE A 15 -1.40 0.13 -2.25
CA ILE A 15 -0.94 -0.75 -3.33
C ILE A 15 -2.14 -1.40 -4.02
N ASP A 16 -2.27 -1.19 -5.33
CA ASP A 16 -3.25 -1.84 -6.20
C ASP A 16 -2.53 -2.85 -7.10
N GLY A 17 -2.82 -4.14 -6.90
CA GLY A 17 -2.14 -5.24 -7.56
C GLY A 17 -3.09 -6.12 -8.37
N GLY A 18 -2.92 -6.13 -9.68
CA GLY A 18 -3.82 -6.82 -10.61
C GLY A 18 -3.15 -7.81 -11.55
N GLY A 19 -3.93 -8.28 -12.53
CA GLY A 19 -3.46 -9.22 -13.57
C GLY A 19 -2.54 -8.60 -14.63
N THR A 20 -2.43 -7.28 -14.71
CA THR A 20 -1.63 -6.58 -15.74
C THR A 20 -0.50 -5.75 -15.15
N LYS A 21 -0.74 -5.06 -14.05
CA LYS A 21 0.22 -4.18 -13.38
C LYS A 21 -0.01 -4.14 -11.88
N THR A 22 0.96 -3.56 -11.19
CA THR A 22 0.91 -3.20 -9.78
C THR A 22 1.24 -1.72 -9.65
N VAL A 23 0.48 -0.97 -8.87
CA VAL A 23 0.69 0.46 -8.60
C VAL A 23 0.85 0.64 -7.09
N ALA A 24 1.87 1.36 -6.66
CA ALA A 24 2.11 1.74 -5.27
C ALA A 24 2.13 3.27 -5.16
N LEU A 25 1.41 3.81 -4.19
CA LEU A 25 1.32 5.24 -3.91
C LEU A 25 1.78 5.50 -2.47
N LEU A 26 2.80 6.35 -2.33
CA LEU A 26 3.35 6.77 -1.05
C LEU A 26 2.84 8.17 -0.72
N ALA A 27 2.33 8.37 0.50
CA ALA A 27 1.87 9.65 1.00
C ALA A 27 2.28 9.86 2.47
N LYS A 28 2.08 11.08 2.99
CA LYS A 28 2.10 11.30 4.44
C LYS A 28 0.72 11.07 5.03
N ARG A 29 0.65 10.59 6.27
CA ARG A 29 -0.62 10.34 6.96
C ARG A 29 -1.47 11.60 7.14
N ASN A 30 -0.85 12.75 7.38
CA ASN A 30 -1.53 14.03 7.59
C ASN A 30 -2.02 14.68 6.28
N THR A 31 -1.41 14.34 5.15
CA THR A 31 -1.78 14.82 3.81
C THR A 31 -1.90 13.63 2.84
N PRO A 32 -2.86 12.71 3.07
CA PRO A 32 -2.98 11.48 2.28
C PRO A 32 -3.36 11.75 0.81
N ASP A 33 -3.92 12.93 0.54
CA ASP A 33 -4.28 13.45 -0.79
C ASP A 33 -3.06 13.92 -1.61
N VAL A 34 -1.91 14.13 -0.95
CA VAL A 34 -0.67 14.53 -1.60
C VAL A 34 0.23 13.32 -1.75
N ILE A 35 0.28 12.79 -2.98
CA ILE A 35 1.18 11.70 -3.34
C ILE A 35 2.62 12.21 -3.38
N LEU A 36 3.48 11.61 -2.55
CA LEU A 36 4.92 11.86 -2.52
C LEU A 36 5.64 11.12 -3.64
N GLY A 37 5.18 9.92 -3.97
CA GLY A 37 5.77 9.09 -5.01
C GLY A 37 4.82 7.99 -5.49
N GLU A 38 4.92 7.69 -6.79
CA GLU A 38 4.19 6.62 -7.44
C GLU A 38 5.19 5.62 -8.03
N GLY A 39 4.94 4.34 -7.81
CA GLY A 39 5.71 3.23 -8.37
C GLY A 39 4.82 2.27 -9.14
N ILE A 40 5.27 1.87 -10.32
CA ILE A 40 4.54 0.93 -11.19
C ILE A 40 5.43 -0.27 -11.48
N SER A 41 4.86 -1.46 -11.39
CA SER A 41 5.50 -2.72 -11.78
C SER A 41 4.55 -3.63 -12.56
N GLY A 42 5.04 -4.80 -12.93
CA GLY A 42 4.29 -5.86 -13.58
C GLY A 42 3.17 -6.46 -12.70
N PRO A 43 2.51 -7.51 -13.18
CA PRO A 43 1.32 -8.08 -12.54
C PRO A 43 1.65 -8.74 -11.20
N SER A 44 0.73 -8.61 -10.23
CA SER A 44 0.83 -9.23 -8.90
C SER A 44 -0.33 -10.15 -8.54
N ASN A 45 -1.18 -10.49 -9.52
CA ASN A 45 -2.13 -11.59 -9.36
C ASN A 45 -1.39 -12.92 -9.24
N GLN A 46 -1.34 -13.47 -8.01
CA GLN A 46 -0.63 -14.71 -7.67
C GLN A 46 -1.08 -15.91 -8.53
N ARG A 47 -2.34 -15.94 -8.98
CA ARG A 47 -2.85 -17.03 -9.82
C ARG A 47 -2.36 -16.95 -11.27
N ALA A 48 -2.10 -15.74 -11.75
CA ALA A 48 -1.63 -15.51 -13.11
C ALA A 48 -0.13 -15.73 -13.24
N VAL A 49 0.67 -15.23 -12.29
CA VAL A 49 2.15 -15.24 -12.40
C VAL A 49 2.88 -16.05 -11.34
N GLY A 50 2.15 -16.62 -10.39
CA GLY A 50 2.71 -17.34 -9.25
C GLY A 50 3.14 -16.40 -8.11
N PRO A 51 3.19 -16.91 -6.86
CA PRO A 51 3.40 -16.09 -5.66
C PRO A 51 4.75 -15.36 -5.65
N ARG A 52 5.83 -16.02 -6.07
CA ARG A 52 7.18 -15.41 -6.09
C ARG A 52 7.26 -14.19 -7.02
N MET A 53 6.74 -14.32 -8.23
CA MET A 53 6.72 -13.21 -9.20
C MET A 53 5.81 -12.08 -8.71
N ALA A 54 4.65 -12.42 -8.16
CA ALA A 54 3.72 -11.44 -7.61
C ALA A 54 4.37 -10.62 -6.49
N MET A 55 5.03 -11.27 -5.52
CA MET A 55 5.72 -10.57 -4.43
C MET A 55 6.88 -9.73 -4.92
N ASN A 56 7.61 -10.19 -5.95
CA ASN A 56 8.67 -9.40 -6.58
C ASN A 56 8.11 -8.13 -7.24
N HIS A 57 6.97 -8.20 -7.92
CA HIS A 57 6.34 -7.03 -8.53
C HIS A 57 5.76 -6.06 -7.51
N LEU A 58 5.22 -6.56 -6.38
CA LEU A 58 4.88 -5.72 -5.25
C LEU A 58 6.13 -4.98 -4.73
N ASP A 59 7.22 -5.70 -4.49
CA ASP A 59 8.46 -5.12 -3.97
C ASP A 59 9.04 -4.04 -4.88
N LEU A 60 9.07 -4.29 -6.20
CA LEU A 60 9.52 -3.33 -7.20
C LEU A 60 8.62 -2.09 -7.26
N ALA A 61 7.30 -2.25 -7.18
CA ALA A 61 6.38 -1.10 -7.18
C ALA A 61 6.60 -0.24 -5.93
N VAL A 62 6.77 -0.86 -4.76
CA VAL A 62 7.05 -0.15 -3.51
C VAL A 62 8.39 0.59 -3.58
N GLN A 63 9.45 -0.07 -4.04
CA GLN A 63 10.76 0.57 -4.21
C GLN A 63 10.68 1.78 -5.14
N ALA A 64 10.01 1.64 -6.28
CA ALA A 64 9.83 2.73 -7.23
C ALA A 64 9.06 3.92 -6.63
N ALA A 65 8.07 3.68 -5.76
CA ALA A 65 7.35 4.75 -5.08
C ALA A 65 8.26 5.54 -4.11
N PHE A 66 9.15 4.84 -3.39
CA PHE A 66 10.16 5.50 -2.54
C PHE A 66 11.18 6.29 -3.36
N ASP A 67 11.69 5.69 -4.44
CA ASP A 67 12.64 6.34 -5.35
C ASP A 67 12.04 7.61 -5.97
N ALA A 68 10.77 7.55 -6.40
CA ALA A 68 10.04 8.69 -6.96
C ALA A 68 9.82 9.81 -5.93
N ALA A 69 9.65 9.45 -4.64
CA ALA A 69 9.58 10.41 -3.54
C ALA A 69 10.95 10.97 -3.12
N GLY A 70 12.06 10.45 -3.67
CA GLY A 70 13.42 10.81 -3.26
C GLY A 70 13.74 10.36 -1.83
N LEU A 71 13.09 9.29 -1.36
CA LEU A 71 13.21 8.77 0.01
C LEU A 71 13.89 7.39 -0.02
N GLU A 72 14.69 7.11 1.00
CA GLU A 72 15.13 5.74 1.25
C GLU A 72 13.94 4.89 1.70
N ARG A 73 13.87 3.65 1.20
CA ARG A 73 12.82 2.71 1.59
C ARG A 73 12.89 2.42 3.09
N GLN A 74 11.76 2.60 3.75
CA GLN A 74 11.63 2.41 5.19
C GLN A 74 10.26 1.78 5.54
N THR A 75 10.13 1.29 6.76
CA THR A 75 8.85 0.77 7.27
C THR A 75 7.87 1.93 7.42
N VAL A 76 6.74 1.86 6.72
CA VAL A 76 5.68 2.87 6.80
C VAL A 76 4.78 2.62 8.01
N GLU A 77 3.99 3.61 8.40
CA GLU A 77 3.05 3.48 9.51
C GLU A 77 1.94 2.47 9.18
N ALA A 78 1.36 2.61 7.99
CA ALA A 78 0.32 1.72 7.51
C ALA A 78 0.43 1.49 6.00
N ALA A 79 0.13 0.26 5.58
CA ALA A 79 0.00 -0.11 4.18
C ALA A 79 -1.35 -0.79 3.93
N CYS A 80 -2.00 -0.43 2.83
CA CYS A 80 -3.16 -1.15 2.32
C CYS A 80 -2.89 -1.73 0.95
N LEU A 81 -3.24 -3.00 0.78
CA LEU A 81 -3.04 -3.76 -0.45
C LEU A 81 -4.39 -4.24 -0.98
N GLY A 82 -4.84 -3.67 -2.10
CA GLY A 82 -5.92 -4.21 -2.92
C GLY A 82 -5.33 -5.18 -3.93
N LEU A 83 -5.51 -6.49 -3.72
CA LEU A 83 -4.89 -7.51 -4.56
C LEU A 83 -5.95 -8.40 -5.22
N ALA A 84 -5.94 -8.41 -6.55
CA ALA A 84 -6.82 -9.25 -7.33
C ALA A 84 -6.59 -10.74 -7.01
N GLY A 85 -7.66 -11.42 -6.60
CA GLY A 85 -7.64 -12.85 -6.30
C GLY A 85 -7.22 -13.23 -4.88
N ALA A 86 -7.09 -12.27 -3.95
CA ALA A 86 -6.78 -12.51 -2.53
C ALA A 86 -7.97 -13.06 -1.68
N ASP A 87 -8.92 -13.77 -2.31
CA ASP A 87 -10.11 -14.34 -1.66
C ASP A 87 -9.83 -15.50 -0.69
N ARG A 88 -8.71 -16.19 -0.87
CA ARG A 88 -8.38 -17.38 -0.08
C ARG A 88 -7.40 -17.03 1.03
N GLN A 89 -7.61 -17.64 2.19
CA GLN A 89 -6.71 -17.49 3.34
C GLN A 89 -5.25 -17.81 3.00
N SER A 90 -5.01 -18.81 2.13
CA SER A 90 -3.66 -19.15 1.65
C SER A 90 -3.00 -18.01 0.89
N ASP A 91 -3.76 -17.30 0.06
CA ASP A 91 -3.26 -16.24 -0.81
C ASP A 91 -2.95 -14.99 0.03
N ARG A 92 -3.73 -14.76 1.10
CA ARG A 92 -3.47 -13.72 2.11
C ARG A 92 -2.22 -13.98 2.93
N SER A 93 -2.04 -15.21 3.44
CA SER A 93 -0.88 -15.52 4.28
C SER A 93 0.46 -15.30 3.55
N VAL A 94 0.53 -15.58 2.25
CA VAL A 94 1.73 -15.29 1.44
C VAL A 94 2.04 -13.78 1.41
N VAL A 95 1.02 -12.93 1.32
CA VAL A 95 1.17 -11.46 1.31
C VAL A 95 1.54 -10.95 2.70
N GLU A 96 0.93 -11.50 3.74
CA GLU A 96 1.24 -11.18 5.13
C GLU A 96 2.70 -11.52 5.44
N ASP A 97 3.15 -12.74 5.11
CA ASP A 97 4.53 -13.19 5.28
C ASP A 97 5.52 -12.30 4.53
N TRP A 98 5.20 -11.95 3.28
CA TRP A 98 6.02 -11.01 2.49
C TRP A 98 6.07 -9.62 3.13
N SER A 99 4.93 -9.10 3.59
CA SER A 99 4.86 -7.77 4.21
C SER A 99 5.67 -7.69 5.51
N GLN A 100 5.66 -8.77 6.30
CA GLN A 100 6.47 -8.93 7.52
C GLN A 100 7.96 -9.03 7.16
N GLY A 101 8.31 -9.90 6.21
CA GLY A 101 9.70 -10.14 5.79
C GLY A 101 10.37 -8.92 5.18
N THR A 102 9.61 -8.10 4.46
CA THR A 102 10.10 -6.83 3.89
C THR A 102 10.01 -5.64 4.84
N ARG A 103 9.42 -5.84 6.04
CA ARG A 103 9.09 -4.78 7.00
C ARG A 103 8.35 -3.63 6.32
N LEU A 104 7.34 -3.97 5.52
CA LEU A 104 6.60 -3.02 4.69
C LEU A 104 5.96 -1.92 5.55
N ALA A 105 5.18 -2.32 6.56
CA ALA A 105 4.47 -1.40 7.44
C ALA A 105 4.27 -1.99 8.84
N PHE A 106 4.05 -1.13 9.83
CA PHE A 106 3.64 -1.55 11.18
C PHE A 106 2.20 -2.08 11.21
N LYS A 107 1.34 -1.58 10.31
CA LYS A 107 -0.03 -2.07 10.11
C LYS A 107 -0.24 -2.38 8.64
N VAL A 108 -0.65 -3.61 8.34
CA VAL A 108 -0.92 -4.06 6.98
C VAL A 108 -2.38 -4.49 6.89
N GLN A 109 -3.08 -4.00 5.86
CA GLN A 109 -4.43 -4.43 5.53
C GLN A 109 -4.46 -4.96 4.10
N VAL A 110 -4.90 -6.22 3.94
CA VAL A 110 -5.08 -6.83 2.62
C VAL A 110 -6.57 -6.94 2.31
N VAL A 111 -7.03 -6.21 1.30
CA VAL A 111 -8.42 -6.19 0.84
C VAL A 111 -8.56 -6.84 -0.53
N ASN A 112 -9.71 -7.44 -0.79
CA ASN A 112 -10.10 -7.87 -2.13
C ASN A 112 -10.86 -6.71 -2.80
N ASP A 113 -10.56 -6.40 -4.06
CA ASP A 113 -11.26 -5.51 -5.02
C ASP A 113 -12.45 -4.70 -4.46
N ALA A 114 -12.19 -3.79 -3.49
CA ALA A 114 -13.04 -2.66 -3.11
C ALA A 114 -12.51 -1.96 -1.83
N ILE A 115 -12.48 -0.63 -1.92
CA ILE A 115 -12.36 0.41 -0.89
C ILE A 115 -11.81 -0.06 0.47
N PRO A 116 -10.49 0.03 0.68
CA PRO A 116 -9.97 0.11 2.02
C PRO A 116 -10.35 1.43 2.67
N LEU A 117 -10.60 1.37 3.96
CA LEU A 117 -10.61 2.52 4.85
C LEU A 117 -9.60 2.16 5.94
N LEU A 118 -8.35 2.58 5.76
CA LEU A 118 -7.35 2.49 6.82
C LEU A 118 -7.73 3.50 7.91
N HIS A 119 -8.36 3.04 8.98
CA HIS A 119 -8.67 3.90 10.13
C HIS A 119 -7.49 3.92 11.11
N VAL A 120 -6.71 5.00 11.11
CA VAL A 120 -5.58 5.18 12.03
C VAL A 120 -6.00 6.06 13.23
N GLY A 121 -6.57 5.44 14.27
CA GLY A 121 -6.70 6.02 15.61
C GLY A 121 -7.73 7.14 15.84
N ASN A 122 -8.03 7.42 17.11
CA ASN A 122 -9.18 8.16 17.69
C ASN A 122 -9.40 9.66 17.33
N ALA A 123 -8.79 10.18 16.27
CA ALA A 123 -9.09 11.52 15.73
C ALA A 123 -9.96 11.36 14.46
N PRO A 124 -10.70 12.38 13.97
CA PRO A 124 -11.50 12.24 12.73
C PRO A 124 -10.61 11.67 11.62
N GLY A 125 -10.86 10.39 11.31
CA GLY A 125 -9.85 9.50 10.74
C GLY A 125 -9.62 9.75 9.26
N TYR A 126 -8.39 10.12 8.91
CA TYR A 126 -7.89 10.05 7.55
C TYR A 126 -7.88 8.58 7.12
N GLY A 127 -8.66 8.24 6.11
CA GLY A 127 -8.73 6.90 5.53
C GLY A 127 -8.25 6.95 4.09
N ILE A 128 -7.28 6.10 3.76
CA ILE A 128 -6.85 5.93 2.36
C ILE A 128 -7.92 5.09 1.65
N ALA A 129 -8.69 5.71 0.76
CA ALA A 129 -9.61 4.98 -0.11
C ALA A 129 -8.88 4.55 -1.39
N LEU A 130 -8.56 3.26 -1.52
CA LEU A 130 -8.03 2.66 -2.75
C LEU A 130 -9.17 1.96 -3.52
N ILE A 131 -9.64 2.57 -4.61
CA ILE A 131 -10.56 1.89 -5.52
C ILE A 131 -9.73 1.13 -6.56
N ALA A 132 -9.61 -0.19 -6.41
CA ALA A 132 -8.96 -1.05 -7.39
C ALA A 132 -9.94 -1.39 -8.53
N GLY A 133 -9.72 -0.80 -9.71
CA GLY A 133 -10.45 -1.04 -10.95
C GLY A 133 -9.66 -0.45 -12.14
N THR A 134 -10.07 -0.69 -13.40
CA THR A 134 -9.30 -0.26 -14.61
C THR A 134 -9.06 1.25 -14.74
N GLY A 135 -9.61 2.07 -13.84
CA GLY A 135 -9.13 3.41 -13.52
C GLY A 135 -9.19 3.62 -12.00
N SER A 136 -8.04 3.53 -11.32
CA SER A 136 -7.96 3.70 -9.87
C SER A 136 -7.67 5.16 -9.51
N LEU A 137 -8.49 5.75 -8.63
CA LEU A 137 -8.27 7.06 -7.99
C LEU A 137 -8.16 6.81 -6.48
N ALA A 138 -7.15 7.41 -5.85
CA ALA A 138 -7.04 7.50 -4.39
C ALA A 138 -7.60 8.85 -3.93
N TRP A 139 -8.40 8.85 -2.87
CA TRP A 139 -8.97 10.05 -2.23
C TRP A 139 -8.82 9.94 -0.71
#